data_AF-A0A7S2CGB0-F1
#
_entry.id   AF-A0A7S2CGB0-F1
#
_cell.length_a   1.000
_cell.length_b   1.000
_cell.length_c   1.000
_cell.angle_alpha   90.00
_cell.angle_beta   90.00
_cell.angle_gamma   90.00
#
_symmetry.space_group_name_H-M   'P 1'
#
loop_
_entity.id
_entity.type
_entity.pdbx_description
1 polymer ?
#
loop_
_entity_poly.entity_id
_entity_poly.type
_entity_poly.pdbx_seq_one_letter_code
_entity_poly.pdbx_strand_id
1 'polypeptide(L)'
;RDMERAFDSCVNLRTVDLNSWDVSRVTTMFRMFYGARNFNSDLSSWDVSQVRSTRYMLHDARNFNSDVSSWDVSRVRDVRDMFNSCYKFNSDLNGWDTSRNVHMGAMFNKAIKFNSDLSSWDTSQVTSMWFMFYDAYRFNSDVRSWDVSRVRDMRDMFHDARDFDVDISSWDVRVTIRQN
;
A
#
# COMPACT_ATOMS: atom_id res chain seq x y z
N ARG A 1 -19.32 9.10 -7.51
CA ARG A 1 -19.11 9.91 -6.28
C ARG A 1 -18.64 9.05 -5.13
N ASP A 2 -18.94 7.75 -5.14
CA ASP A 2 -18.35 6.80 -4.22
C ASP A 2 -18.15 5.46 -4.93
N MET A 3 -16.95 4.90 -4.87
CA MET A 3 -16.64 3.54 -5.33
C MET A 3 -16.41 2.61 -4.12
N GLU A 4 -16.77 3.07 -2.92
CA GLU A 4 -16.67 2.30 -1.71
C GLU A 4 -17.40 0.97 -1.83
N ARG A 5 -16.68 -0.10 -1.51
CA ARG A 5 -17.23 -1.46 -1.36
C ARG A 5 -17.90 -2.03 -2.61
N ALA A 6 -17.70 -1.46 -3.80
CA ALA A 6 -18.39 -1.85 -5.03
C ALA A 6 -18.28 -3.35 -5.36
N PHE A 7 -17.14 -3.97 -5.02
CA PHE A 7 -16.84 -5.38 -5.22
C PHE A 7 -16.34 -6.07 -3.92
N ASP A 8 -16.77 -5.56 -2.76
CA ASP A 8 -16.43 -6.12 -1.45
C ASP A 8 -16.88 -7.59 -1.37
N SER A 9 -15.93 -8.44 -1.02
CA SER A 9 -16.03 -9.90 -0.87
C SER A 9 -16.46 -10.64 -2.14
N CYS A 10 -16.30 -10.05 -3.33
CA CYS A 10 -16.58 -10.70 -4.60
C CYS A 10 -15.49 -11.73 -4.96
N VAL A 11 -15.45 -12.87 -4.25
CA VAL A 11 -14.42 -13.92 -4.42
C VAL A 11 -14.38 -14.54 -5.81
N ASN A 12 -15.49 -14.47 -6.57
CA ASN A 12 -15.56 -14.96 -7.95
C ASN A 12 -15.23 -13.88 -9.00
N LEU A 13 -15.01 -12.63 -8.59
CA LEU A 13 -14.55 -11.58 -9.49
C LEU A 13 -13.12 -11.90 -9.93
N ARG A 14 -12.96 -12.18 -11.23
CA ARG A 14 -11.68 -12.46 -11.87
C ARG A 14 -11.24 -11.21 -12.64
N THR A 15 -10.58 -11.41 -13.78
CA THR A 15 -10.34 -10.37 -14.76
C THR A 15 -11.65 -9.95 -15.42
N VAL A 16 -11.97 -8.68 -15.30
CA VAL A 16 -13.06 -7.97 -15.97
C VAL A 16 -12.50 -6.72 -16.62
N ASP A 17 -13.01 -6.32 -17.77
CA ASP A 17 -12.61 -5.06 -18.39
C ASP A 17 -13.24 -3.89 -17.63
N LEU A 18 -12.41 -3.11 -16.94
CA LEU A 18 -12.80 -1.93 -16.17
C LEU A 18 -12.22 -0.64 -16.76
N ASN A 19 -11.58 -0.70 -17.94
CA ASN A 19 -10.92 0.46 -18.54
C ASN A 19 -11.92 1.52 -19.03
N SER A 20 -13.20 1.16 -19.19
CA SER A 20 -14.28 2.10 -19.55
C SER A 20 -14.84 2.88 -18.35
N TRP A 21 -14.43 2.56 -17.12
CA TRP A 21 -14.97 3.21 -15.93
C TRP A 21 -14.29 4.56 -15.69
N ASP A 22 -15.09 5.64 -15.69
CA ASP A 22 -14.60 6.96 -15.28
C ASP A 22 -14.54 7.07 -13.75
N VAL A 23 -13.33 6.96 -13.21
CA VAL A 23 -13.03 7.14 -11.78
C VAL A 23 -12.40 8.50 -11.45
N SER A 24 -12.27 9.42 -12.42
CA SER A 24 -11.57 10.70 -12.27
C SER A 24 -12.15 11.63 -11.19
N ARG A 25 -13.40 11.40 -10.78
CA ARG A 25 -14.10 12.17 -9.74
C ARG A 25 -14.24 11.41 -8.41
N VAL A 26 -13.64 10.24 -8.29
CA VAL A 26 -13.69 9.41 -7.08
C VAL A 26 -12.70 9.96 -6.05
N THR A 27 -13.18 10.21 -4.84
CA THR A 27 -12.35 10.73 -3.74
C THR A 27 -11.96 9.66 -2.73
N THR A 28 -12.61 8.49 -2.75
CA THR A 28 -12.38 7.37 -1.83
C THR A 28 -12.63 6.06 -2.58
N MET A 29 -11.71 5.11 -2.41
CA MET A 29 -11.82 3.75 -2.94
C MET A 29 -11.88 2.72 -1.80
N PHE A 30 -12.41 3.14 -0.63
CA PHE A 30 -12.37 2.33 0.57
C PHE A 30 -13.06 0.98 0.36
N ARG A 31 -12.30 -0.09 0.63
CA ARG A 31 -12.74 -1.49 0.47
C ARG A 31 -13.31 -1.87 -0.90
N MET A 32 -13.00 -1.14 -1.98
CA MET A 32 -13.61 -1.37 -3.30
C MET A 32 -13.52 -2.84 -3.77
N PHE A 33 -12.38 -3.51 -3.55
CA PHE A 33 -12.12 -4.92 -3.89
C PHE A 33 -11.70 -5.76 -2.67
N TYR A 34 -12.08 -5.32 -1.46
CA TYR A 34 -11.79 -6.05 -0.22
C TYR A 34 -12.24 -7.51 -0.34
N GLY A 35 -11.39 -8.50 -0.08
CA GLY A 35 -11.76 -9.92 -0.13
C GLY A 35 -12.05 -10.46 -1.54
N ALA A 36 -11.85 -9.70 -2.61
CA ALA A 36 -11.98 -10.17 -3.99
C ALA A 36 -10.75 -11.03 -4.37
N ARG A 37 -10.61 -12.19 -3.74
CA ARG A 37 -9.40 -13.04 -3.74
C ARG A 37 -8.86 -13.39 -5.13
N ASN A 38 -9.75 -13.49 -6.13
CA ASN A 38 -9.41 -13.86 -7.50
C ASN A 38 -9.23 -12.65 -8.45
N PHE A 39 -9.39 -11.43 -7.94
CA PHE A 39 -9.31 -10.21 -8.74
C PHE A 39 -7.87 -9.95 -9.21
N ASN A 40 -7.72 -9.66 -10.51
CA ASN A 40 -6.46 -9.28 -11.15
C ASN A 40 -6.74 -8.57 -12.49
N SER A 41 -7.66 -7.59 -12.47
CA SER A 41 -7.99 -6.81 -13.67
C SER A 41 -6.98 -5.68 -13.87
N ASP A 42 -6.79 -5.26 -15.11
CA ASP A 42 -5.99 -4.08 -15.43
C ASP A 42 -6.66 -2.82 -14.87
N LEU A 43 -5.88 -1.99 -14.18
CA LEU A 43 -6.29 -0.71 -13.60
C LEU A 43 -5.35 0.44 -14.01
N SER A 44 -4.44 0.20 -14.97
CA SER A 44 -3.41 1.15 -15.37
C SER A 44 -3.97 2.45 -15.97
N SER A 45 -5.20 2.40 -16.50
CA SER A 45 -5.91 3.52 -17.11
C SER A 45 -6.69 4.40 -16.12
N TRP A 46 -6.79 3.99 -14.85
CA TRP A 46 -7.62 4.69 -13.87
C TRP A 46 -6.98 6.01 -13.42
N ASP A 47 -7.70 7.11 -13.61
CA ASP A 47 -7.33 8.41 -13.03
C ASP A 47 -7.69 8.46 -11.54
N VAL A 48 -6.69 8.22 -10.69
CA VAL A 48 -6.82 8.29 -9.23
C VAL A 48 -6.40 9.63 -8.64
N SER A 49 -6.15 10.66 -9.46
CA SER A 49 -5.59 11.94 -9.02
C SER A 49 -6.45 12.70 -8.00
N GLN A 50 -7.76 12.40 -7.91
CA GLN A 50 -8.67 12.99 -6.92
C GLN A 50 -8.84 12.16 -5.64
N VAL A 51 -8.29 10.94 -5.60
CA VAL A 51 -8.44 10.01 -4.47
C VAL A 51 -7.70 10.55 -3.26
N ARG A 52 -8.34 10.46 -2.09
CA ARG A 52 -7.80 10.86 -0.78
C ARG A 52 -7.50 9.67 0.11
N SER A 53 -8.15 8.53 -0.13
CA SER A 53 -8.00 7.30 0.64
C SER A 53 -8.18 6.08 -0.25
N THR A 54 -7.22 5.15 -0.17
CA THR A 54 -7.27 3.81 -0.77
C THR A 54 -7.34 2.72 0.30
N ARG A 55 -7.70 3.12 1.53
CA ARG A 55 -7.71 2.23 2.70
C ARG A 55 -8.51 0.95 2.42
N TYR A 56 -7.88 -0.21 2.65
CA TYR A 56 -8.42 -1.55 2.39
C TYR A 56 -8.83 -1.84 0.93
N MET A 57 -8.50 -1.00 -0.06
CA MET A 57 -9.04 -1.13 -1.42
C MET A 57 -8.85 -2.54 -2.02
N LEU A 58 -7.67 -3.15 -1.85
CA LEU A 58 -7.31 -4.47 -2.38
C LEU A 58 -6.98 -5.49 -1.28
N HIS A 59 -7.36 -5.22 -0.03
CA HIS A 59 -7.11 -6.14 1.10
C HIS A 59 -7.67 -7.54 0.80
N ASP A 60 -6.88 -8.60 1.00
CA ASP A 60 -7.21 -10.01 0.68
C ASP A 60 -7.54 -10.27 -0.81
N ALA A 61 -7.19 -9.36 -1.72
CA ALA A 61 -7.16 -9.62 -3.17
C ALA A 61 -5.90 -10.42 -3.54
N ARG A 62 -5.85 -11.67 -3.07
CA ARG A 62 -4.66 -12.55 -3.07
C ARG A 62 -3.96 -12.69 -4.42
N ASN A 63 -4.72 -12.64 -5.52
CA ASN A 63 -4.21 -12.79 -6.87
C ASN A 63 -3.79 -11.49 -7.55
N PHE A 64 -4.05 -10.34 -6.94
CA PHE A 64 -3.78 -9.04 -7.55
C PHE A 64 -2.27 -8.80 -7.73
N ASN A 65 -1.89 -8.45 -8.95
CA ASN A 65 -0.54 -8.08 -9.38
C ASN A 65 -0.59 -7.23 -10.67
N SER A 66 -1.65 -6.45 -10.85
CA SER A 66 -1.78 -5.56 -12.01
C SER A 66 -0.90 -4.32 -11.84
N ASP A 67 -0.52 -3.72 -12.97
CA ASP A 67 0.25 -2.48 -12.97
C ASP A 67 -0.58 -1.31 -12.40
N VAL A 68 0.03 -0.60 -11.46
CA VAL A 68 -0.50 0.62 -10.82
C VAL A 68 0.57 1.71 -10.75
N SER A 69 1.67 1.56 -11.49
CA SER A 69 2.80 2.49 -11.50
C SER A 69 2.41 3.88 -12.02
N SER A 70 1.38 3.96 -12.87
CA SER A 70 0.85 5.20 -13.47
C SER A 70 -0.04 6.04 -12.52
N TRP A 71 -0.39 5.51 -11.36
CA TRP A 71 -1.34 6.16 -10.45
C TRP A 71 -0.77 7.43 -9.81
N ASP A 72 -1.46 8.56 -9.97
CA ASP A 72 -1.17 9.80 -9.23
C ASP A 72 -1.74 9.71 -7.81
N VAL A 73 -0.89 9.28 -6.86
CA VAL A 73 -1.25 9.20 -5.43
C VAL A 73 -0.90 10.45 -4.62
N SER A 74 -0.49 11.56 -5.27
CA SER A 74 -0.04 12.81 -4.61
C SER A 74 -1.09 13.48 -3.71
N ARG A 75 -2.36 13.03 -3.79
CA ARG A 75 -3.48 13.51 -2.97
C ARG A 75 -3.95 12.52 -1.91
N VAL A 76 -3.43 11.30 -1.91
CA VAL A 76 -3.80 10.23 -0.98
C VAL A 76 -3.13 10.47 0.37
N ARG A 77 -3.91 10.34 1.45
CA ARG A 77 -3.41 10.47 2.84
C ARG A 77 -3.39 9.14 3.60
N ASP A 78 -4.23 8.20 3.19
CA ASP A 78 -4.44 6.93 3.90
C ASP A 78 -4.38 5.77 2.91
N VAL A 79 -3.29 4.99 3.00
CA VAL A 79 -3.03 3.80 2.20
C VAL A 79 -3.06 2.53 3.08
N ARG A 80 -3.59 2.64 4.31
CA ARG A 80 -3.60 1.52 5.26
C ARG A 80 -4.25 0.29 4.66
N ASP A 81 -3.60 -0.85 4.90
CA ASP A 81 -4.08 -2.17 4.49
C ASP A 81 -4.38 -2.32 2.98
N MET A 82 -3.95 -1.39 2.13
CA MET A 82 -4.35 -1.37 0.71
C MET A 82 -4.01 -2.68 0.01
N PHE A 83 -2.80 -3.23 0.21
CA PHE A 83 -2.34 -4.49 -0.36
C PHE A 83 -2.13 -5.58 0.70
N ASN A 84 -2.78 -5.45 1.86
CA ASN A 84 -2.68 -6.46 2.92
C ASN A 84 -3.21 -7.81 2.38
N SER A 85 -2.43 -8.87 2.54
CA SER A 85 -2.71 -10.22 2.05
C SER A 85 -2.85 -10.33 0.52
N CYS A 86 -2.30 -9.37 -0.24
CA CYS A 86 -2.09 -9.50 -1.69
C CYS A 86 -0.85 -10.36 -1.98
N TYR A 87 -0.98 -11.68 -1.83
CA TYR A 87 0.15 -12.61 -1.90
C TYR A 87 0.98 -12.54 -3.18
N LYS A 88 0.38 -12.15 -4.31
CA LYS A 88 1.07 -12.07 -5.60
C LYS A 88 1.66 -10.70 -5.94
N PHE A 89 1.31 -9.66 -5.19
CA PHE A 89 1.58 -8.28 -5.55
C PHE A 89 3.08 -7.95 -5.50
N ASN A 90 3.59 -7.38 -6.59
CA ASN A 90 4.97 -6.92 -6.76
C ASN A 90 5.08 -5.90 -7.93
N SER A 91 4.09 -5.02 -8.07
CA SER A 91 4.10 -3.96 -9.09
C SER A 91 5.07 -2.85 -8.73
N ASP A 92 5.61 -2.13 -9.71
CA ASP A 92 6.49 -0.98 -9.48
C ASP A 92 5.70 0.18 -8.85
N LEU A 93 6.23 0.74 -7.76
CA LEU A 93 5.66 1.85 -6.99
C LEU A 93 6.65 3.01 -6.81
N ASN A 94 7.84 2.93 -7.40
CA ASN A 94 8.89 3.93 -7.20
C ASN A 94 8.52 5.30 -7.80
N GLY A 95 7.58 5.34 -8.75
CA GLY A 95 7.07 6.59 -9.34
C GLY A 95 6.01 7.33 -8.50
N TRP A 96 5.54 6.74 -7.40
CA TRP A 96 4.46 7.34 -6.59
C TRP A 96 4.94 8.54 -5.76
N ASP A 97 4.22 9.66 -5.86
CA ASP A 97 4.40 10.80 -4.94
C ASP A 97 3.71 10.51 -3.60
N THR A 98 4.49 10.06 -2.62
CA THR A 98 4.01 9.70 -1.27
C THR A 98 4.12 10.84 -0.26
N SER A 99 4.53 12.06 -0.68
CA SER A 99 4.79 13.22 0.21
C SER A 99 3.60 13.67 1.05
N ARG A 100 2.38 13.22 0.73
CA ARG A 100 1.15 13.52 1.48
C ARG A 100 0.57 12.35 2.26
N ASN A 101 1.18 11.16 2.17
CA ASN A 101 0.73 10.00 2.91
C ASN A 101 0.98 10.20 4.41
N VAL A 102 -0.03 9.93 5.23
CA VAL A 102 0.02 10.10 6.69
C VAL A 102 -0.07 8.74 7.39
N HIS A 103 -0.81 7.79 6.80
CA HIS A 103 -1.05 6.47 7.38
C HIS A 103 -0.69 5.35 6.38
N MET A 104 0.35 4.58 6.70
CA MET A 104 0.87 3.47 5.88
C MET A 104 0.78 2.09 6.56
N GLY A 105 0.13 2.01 7.72
CA GLY A 105 0.03 0.76 8.49
C GLY A 105 -0.54 -0.42 7.68
N ALA A 106 0.11 -1.58 7.82
CA ALA A 106 -0.21 -2.85 7.18
C ALA A 106 -0.38 -2.81 5.65
N MET A 107 0.13 -1.79 4.96
CA MET A 107 -0.06 -1.65 3.51
C MET A 107 0.39 -2.91 2.74
N PHE A 108 1.48 -3.55 3.16
CA PHE A 108 2.03 -4.77 2.54
C PHE A 108 2.09 -5.95 3.51
N ASN A 109 1.31 -5.93 4.60
CA ASN A 109 1.21 -7.06 5.51
C ASN A 109 0.82 -8.33 4.73
N LYS A 110 1.57 -9.43 4.88
CA LYS A 110 1.42 -10.69 4.13
C LYS A 110 1.53 -10.55 2.61
N ALA A 111 2.08 -9.48 2.06
CA ALA A 111 2.37 -9.40 0.63
C ALA A 111 3.65 -10.22 0.33
N ILE A 112 3.55 -11.54 0.40
CA ILE A 112 4.71 -12.48 0.46
C ILE A 112 5.70 -12.34 -0.70
N LYS A 113 5.29 -11.83 -1.87
CA LYS A 113 6.14 -11.64 -3.05
C LYS A 113 6.70 -10.23 -3.20
N PHE A 114 6.24 -9.29 -2.38
CA PHE A 114 6.52 -7.88 -2.55
C PHE A 114 7.99 -7.54 -2.22
N ASN A 115 8.68 -6.94 -3.18
CA ASN A 115 10.06 -6.47 -3.09
C ASN A 115 10.34 -5.34 -4.11
N SER A 116 9.35 -4.52 -4.42
CA SER A 116 9.51 -3.39 -5.36
C SER A 116 10.38 -2.29 -4.74
N ASP A 117 11.06 -1.50 -5.59
CA ASP A 117 11.83 -0.33 -5.16
C ASP A 117 10.92 0.73 -4.52
N LEU A 118 11.28 1.20 -3.33
CA LEU A 118 10.59 2.25 -2.57
C LEU A 118 11.54 3.39 -2.15
N SER A 119 12.73 3.45 -2.74
CA SER A 119 13.79 4.39 -2.35
C SER A 119 13.42 5.86 -2.57
N SER A 120 12.49 6.14 -3.49
CA SER A 120 11.99 7.48 -3.80
C SER A 120 10.91 8.00 -2.84
N TRP A 121 10.36 7.14 -1.96
CA TRP A 121 9.20 7.51 -1.16
C TRP A 121 9.55 8.57 -0.11
N ASP A 122 8.76 9.64 -0.08
CA ASP A 122 8.80 10.66 0.97
C ASP A 122 7.90 10.23 2.14
N THR A 123 8.53 9.82 3.23
CA THR A 123 7.84 9.38 4.46
C THR A 123 7.78 10.46 5.55
N SER A 124 8.22 11.70 5.27
CA SER A 124 8.34 12.80 6.25
C SER A 124 7.03 13.25 6.90
N GLN A 125 5.88 12.91 6.31
CA GLN A 125 4.54 13.17 6.86
C GLN A 125 3.90 11.96 7.55
N VAL A 126 4.52 10.78 7.46
CA VAL A 126 3.94 9.53 7.95
C VAL A 126 3.97 9.51 9.47
N THR A 127 2.86 9.09 10.07
CA THR A 127 2.70 8.99 11.53
C THR A 127 2.46 7.56 12.01
N SER A 128 2.16 6.62 11.12
CA SER A 128 1.89 5.21 11.47
C SER A 128 2.33 4.24 10.37
N MET A 129 3.15 3.25 10.74
CA MET A 129 3.69 2.18 9.89
C MET A 129 3.57 0.77 10.55
N TRP A 130 2.68 0.61 11.53
CA TRP A 130 2.43 -0.69 12.19
C TRP A 130 2.20 -1.80 11.16
N PHE A 131 2.78 -2.98 11.36
CA PHE A 131 2.67 -4.15 10.48
C PHE A 131 2.97 -3.92 8.98
N MET A 132 3.63 -2.82 8.56
CA MET A 132 3.73 -2.44 7.14
C MET A 132 4.25 -3.57 6.24
N PHE A 133 5.21 -4.36 6.71
CA PHE A 133 5.83 -5.52 6.05
C PHE A 133 5.74 -6.81 6.88
N TYR A 134 4.81 -6.90 7.83
CA TYR A 134 4.58 -8.11 8.61
C TYR A 134 4.33 -9.31 7.68
N ASP A 135 5.03 -10.44 7.84
CA ASP A 135 4.97 -11.62 6.95
C ASP A 135 5.29 -11.34 5.45
N ALA A 136 5.85 -10.17 5.09
CA ALA A 136 6.29 -9.89 3.73
C ALA A 136 7.65 -10.56 3.49
N TYR A 137 7.65 -11.90 3.40
CA TYR A 137 8.86 -12.73 3.48
C TYR A 137 10.02 -12.29 2.58
N ARG A 138 9.71 -11.78 1.37
CA ARG A 138 10.69 -11.39 0.35
C ARG A 138 11.08 -9.91 0.36
N PHE A 139 10.55 -9.11 1.27
CA PHE A 139 10.80 -7.68 1.30
C PHE A 139 12.24 -7.38 1.73
N ASN A 140 13.00 -6.72 0.88
CA ASN A 140 14.37 -6.28 1.12
C ASN A 140 14.73 -5.01 0.30
N SER A 141 13.73 -4.14 0.08
CA SER A 141 13.90 -2.90 -0.69
C SER A 141 14.66 -1.85 0.10
N ASP A 142 15.39 -0.94 -0.58
CA ASP A 142 16.12 0.13 0.10
C ASP A 142 15.15 1.15 0.71
N VAL A 143 15.20 1.25 2.04
CA VAL A 143 14.39 2.17 2.84
C VAL A 143 15.26 3.08 3.73
N ARG A 144 16.58 3.13 3.47
CA ARG A 144 17.52 3.91 4.30
C ARG A 144 17.25 5.41 4.27
N SER A 145 16.68 5.91 3.17
CA SER A 145 16.33 7.31 2.95
C SER A 145 15.07 7.77 3.67
N TRP A 146 14.28 6.86 4.24
CA TRP A 146 12.99 7.19 4.83
C TRP A 146 13.15 8.09 6.07
N ASP A 147 12.41 9.20 6.09
CA ASP A 147 12.26 10.04 7.28
C ASP A 147 11.14 9.50 8.16
N VAL A 148 11.54 8.76 9.20
CA VAL A 148 10.62 8.16 10.16
C VAL A 148 10.47 8.98 11.46
N SER A 149 11.01 10.20 11.51
CA SER A 149 11.07 11.03 12.73
C SER A 149 9.71 11.39 13.32
N ARG A 150 8.64 11.31 12.53
CA ARG A 150 7.25 11.59 12.94
C ARG A 150 6.40 10.35 13.17
N VAL A 151 6.94 9.17 12.88
CA VAL A 151 6.20 7.92 13.05
C VAL A 151 6.07 7.63 14.54
N ARG A 152 4.84 7.37 14.96
CA ARG A 152 4.47 7.11 16.36
C ARG A 152 4.27 5.62 16.64
N ASP A 153 3.90 4.86 15.61
CA ASP A 153 3.60 3.44 15.71
C ASP A 153 4.29 2.66 14.57
N MET A 154 5.28 1.84 14.92
CA MET A 154 6.00 0.91 14.03
C MET A 154 5.93 -0.53 14.54
N ARG A 155 4.95 -0.87 15.38
CA ARG A 155 4.88 -2.20 15.99
C ARG A 155 4.89 -3.28 14.91
N ASP A 156 5.81 -4.24 15.08
CA ASP A 156 6.00 -5.40 14.22
C ASP A 156 6.11 -5.06 12.71
N MET A 157 6.64 -3.89 12.36
CA MET A 157 6.75 -3.42 10.97
C MET A 157 7.45 -4.43 10.04
N PHE A 158 8.49 -5.11 10.54
CA PHE A 158 9.29 -6.10 9.82
C PHE A 158 9.21 -7.51 10.43
N HIS A 159 8.22 -7.79 11.28
CA HIS A 159 8.06 -9.13 11.86
C HIS A 159 7.89 -10.15 10.74
N ASP A 160 8.73 -11.19 10.72
CA ASP A 160 8.76 -12.22 9.68
C ASP A 160 9.03 -11.69 8.25
N ALA A 161 9.58 -10.48 8.08
CA ALA A 161 10.19 -10.06 6.82
C ALA A 161 11.57 -10.73 6.65
N ARG A 162 11.57 -12.03 6.32
CA ARG A 162 12.75 -12.93 6.43
C ARG A 162 13.96 -12.50 5.60
N ASP A 163 13.74 -11.91 4.44
CA ASP A 163 14.82 -11.47 3.55
C ASP A 163 15.33 -10.06 3.89
N PHE A 164 14.71 -9.35 4.85
CA PHE A 164 15.06 -7.96 5.18
C PHE A 164 16.40 -7.88 5.93
N ASP A 165 17.40 -7.27 5.31
CA ASP A 165 18.76 -7.10 5.85
C ASP A 165 19.31 -5.68 5.59
N VAL A 166 18.41 -4.69 5.55
CA VAL A 166 18.76 -3.29 5.32
C VAL A 166 19.21 -2.65 6.63
N ASP A 167 20.42 -2.08 6.66
CA ASP A 167 20.89 -1.26 7.76
C ASP A 167 20.07 0.04 7.88
N ILE A 168 19.19 0.08 8.88
CA ILE A 168 18.32 1.21 9.23
C ILE A 168 18.78 1.93 10.51
N SER A 169 20.04 1.78 10.90
CA SER A 169 20.60 2.43 12.10
C SER A 169 20.58 3.96 12.03
N SER A 170 20.42 4.54 10.83
CA SER A 170 20.29 5.98 10.59
C SER A 170 18.91 6.56 10.92
N TRP A 171 17.89 5.74 11.10
CA TRP A 171 16.52 6.19 11.35
C TRP A 171 16.37 6.89 12.71
N ASP A 172 15.75 8.08 12.74
CA ASP A 172 15.37 8.74 14.00
C ASP A 172 14.07 8.13 14.56
N VAL A 173 14.21 7.18 15.48
CA VAL A 173 13.08 6.45 16.12
C VAL A 173 12.68 7.01 17.49
N ARG A 174 13.13 8.21 17.86
CA ARG A 174 12.92 8.76 19.22
C ARG A 174 11.45 8.94 19.59
N VAL A 175 10.58 9.26 18.61
CA VAL A 175 9.14 9.43 18.84
C VAL A 175 8.46 8.09 19.10
N THR A 176 8.80 7.04 18.33
CA THR A 176 8.24 5.70 18.44
C THR A 176 8.47 5.08 19.83
N ILE A 177 9.69 5.21 20.37
CA ILE A 177 10.07 4.56 21.64
C ILE A 177 9.31 5.13 22.84
N ARG A 178 8.88 6.41 22.79
CA ARG A 178 8.18 7.06 23.91
C ARG A 178 6.74 6.59 24.14
N GLN A 179 6.19 5.78 23.24
CA GLN A 179 4.79 5.34 23.28
C GLN A 179 4.60 3.87 23.66
N ASN A 180 5.70 3.12 23.86
CA ASN A 180 5.71 1.74 24.36
C ASN A 180 6.23 1.69 25.80
#